data_AF-A0A7K2KW62-F1
#
_entry.id   AF-A0A7K2KW62-F1
#
_cell.length_a   1.000
_cell.length_b   1.000
_cell.length_c   1.000
_cell.angle_alpha   90.00
_cell.angle_beta   90.00
_cell.angle_gamma   90.00
#
_symmetry.space_group_name_H-M   'P 1'
#
loop_
_entity.id
_entity.type
_entity.pdbx_description
1 polymer ?
#
loop_
_entity_poly.entity_id
_entity_poly.type
_entity_poly.pdbx_seq_one_letter_code
_entity_poly.pdbx_strand_id
1 'polypeptide(L)'
;MSASATTPEKQSPASSRIPKFPFWAQIIAGLVLGALLGWIARSQDVSWLKETLGQVGDIFVQLLKLAVAPLVFFAILVSITNLRKVNNAARLATRTLLWFMITSLIAVAIGLAIGLITNPGAGTGLTPQDGKLPKREGSWIDFLTGIIPTDVITPFTELNVLQIVFMAAVAGIAALKLGDRAKPILTLSESILELLQKALWWVIRLAPIGTVGLIGFAIADYGWDLIGKYATFTADVYIGCALVMFGVYPLLLATVAKVNPVQFYKGAWPAIQLAFVSRSSVGTMPVTQKVTERLGVPKEYASFSVPFGATTKMDGCAAIYPALAAIFIAQIFDVQLGIGDYLLIAFVS
;
A
#
# COMPACT_ATOMS: atom_id res chain seq x y z
N MET A 1 57.80 12.69 -37.87
CA MET A 1 57.90 12.83 -36.40
C MET A 1 56.96 13.98 -36.02
N SER A 2 55.87 13.82 -35.28
CA SER A 2 55.53 12.86 -34.24
C SER A 2 54.05 12.47 -34.32
N ALA A 3 53.79 11.22 -33.97
CA ALA A 3 52.49 10.59 -33.89
C ALA A 3 51.61 11.22 -32.80
N SER A 4 50.33 11.43 -33.09
CA SER A 4 49.29 11.57 -32.07
C SER A 4 48.50 10.27 -32.05
N ALA A 5 48.60 9.56 -30.93
CA ALA A 5 47.99 8.27 -30.71
C ALA A 5 46.48 8.43 -30.49
N THR A 6 45.68 7.93 -31.42
CA THR A 6 44.24 7.70 -31.23
C THR A 6 44.04 6.44 -30.39
N THR A 7 43.68 6.61 -29.13
CA THR A 7 43.24 5.51 -28.26
C THR A 7 41.88 5.00 -28.75
N PRO A 8 41.69 3.68 -28.97
CA PRO A 8 40.40 3.16 -29.43
C PRO A 8 39.36 3.17 -28.30
N GLU A 9 38.20 3.71 -28.62
CA GLU A 9 37.02 3.78 -27.77
C GLU A 9 36.56 2.36 -27.39
N LYS A 10 36.57 2.06 -26.09
CA LYS A 10 36.20 0.76 -25.54
C LYS A 10 34.68 0.59 -25.63
N GLN A 11 34.20 -0.07 -26.68
CA GLN A 11 32.82 -0.49 -26.84
C GLN A 11 32.37 -1.29 -25.60
N SER A 12 31.36 -0.78 -24.89
CA SER A 12 30.71 -1.53 -23.80
C SER A 12 30.01 -2.76 -24.38
N PRO A 13 30.14 -3.97 -23.78
CA PRO A 13 29.49 -5.14 -24.34
C PRO A 13 27.98 -5.01 -24.19
N ALA A 14 27.27 -5.23 -25.29
CA ALA A 14 25.82 -5.36 -25.31
C ALA A 14 25.41 -6.50 -24.37
N SER A 15 24.82 -6.14 -23.23
CA SER A 15 24.18 -7.10 -22.33
C SER A 15 23.04 -7.79 -23.07
N SER A 16 23.19 -9.09 -23.29
CA SER A 16 22.14 -9.98 -23.77
C SER A 16 20.97 -9.95 -22.78
N ARG A 17 19.90 -9.26 -23.17
CA ARG A 17 18.65 -9.23 -22.38
C ARG A 17 17.89 -10.51 -22.65
N ILE A 18 18.15 -11.54 -21.85
CA ILE A 18 17.18 -12.63 -21.65
C ILE A 18 15.84 -11.95 -21.30
N PRO A 19 14.73 -12.25 -22.00
CA PRO A 19 13.45 -11.64 -21.67
C PRO A 19 13.09 -12.09 -20.24
N LYS A 20 13.17 -11.17 -19.29
CA LYS A 20 12.84 -11.44 -17.89
C LYS A 20 11.35 -11.75 -17.84
N PHE A 21 11.02 -12.97 -17.43
CA PHE A 21 9.63 -13.40 -17.20
C PHE A 21 8.92 -12.35 -16.34
N PRO A 22 7.81 -11.76 -16.81
CA PRO A 22 7.25 -10.58 -16.18
C PRO A 22 6.75 -10.91 -14.78
N PHE A 23 6.93 -9.98 -13.84
CA PHE A 23 6.67 -10.26 -12.43
C PHE A 23 5.21 -10.65 -12.14
N TRP A 24 4.24 -10.06 -12.84
CA TRP A 24 2.84 -10.46 -12.69
C TRP A 24 2.63 -11.94 -13.05
N ALA A 25 3.33 -12.44 -14.07
CA ALA A 25 3.28 -13.84 -14.46
C ALA A 25 4.01 -14.75 -13.45
N GLN A 26 5.06 -14.26 -12.78
CA GLN A 26 5.67 -14.97 -11.64
C GLN A 26 4.69 -15.17 -10.50
N ILE A 27 3.91 -14.13 -10.16
CA ILE A 27 2.90 -14.22 -9.11
C ILE A 27 1.79 -15.20 -9.51
N ILE A 28 1.29 -15.13 -10.75
CA ILE A 28 0.26 -16.08 -11.23
C ILE A 28 0.81 -17.51 -11.22
N ALA A 29 2.04 -17.72 -11.68
CA ALA A 29 2.67 -19.04 -11.63
C ALA A 29 2.80 -19.54 -10.18
N GLY A 30 3.18 -18.66 -9.24
CA GLY A 30 3.23 -18.97 -7.81
C GLY A 30 1.86 -19.29 -7.22
N LEU A 31 0.81 -18.56 -7.61
CA LEU A 31 -0.57 -18.82 -7.21
C LEU A 31 -1.04 -20.20 -7.69
N VAL A 32 -0.82 -20.52 -8.97
CA VAL A 32 -1.19 -21.80 -9.57
C VAL A 32 -0.40 -22.94 -8.94
N LEU A 33 0.91 -22.77 -8.77
CA LEU A 33 1.76 -23.79 -8.15
C LEU A 33 1.41 -24.02 -6.68
N GLY A 34 1.19 -22.94 -5.91
CA GLY A 34 0.68 -23.02 -4.55
C GLY A 34 -0.64 -23.77 -4.49
N ALA A 35 -1.58 -23.46 -5.39
CA ALA A 35 -2.86 -24.14 -5.45
C ALA A 35 -2.75 -25.65 -5.72
N LEU A 36 -1.90 -26.04 -6.67
CA LEU A 36 -1.65 -27.44 -6.98
C LEU A 36 -0.98 -28.16 -5.80
N LEU A 37 0.04 -27.57 -5.20
CA LEU A 37 0.76 -28.17 -4.06
C LEU A 37 -0.12 -28.30 -2.83
N GLY A 38 -0.95 -27.30 -2.52
CA GLY A 38 -1.92 -27.35 -1.43
C GLY A 38 -2.99 -28.42 -1.65
N TRP A 39 -3.48 -28.55 -2.89
CA TRP A 39 -4.42 -29.60 -3.25
C TRP A 39 -3.82 -31.00 -3.13
N ILE A 40 -2.57 -31.20 -3.56
CA ILE A 40 -1.84 -32.47 -3.40
C ILE A 40 -1.66 -32.77 -1.90
N ALA A 41 -1.23 -31.79 -1.11
CA ALA A 41 -1.04 -31.95 0.33
C ALA A 41 -2.34 -32.40 1.02
N ARG A 42 -3.48 -31.83 0.63
CA ARG A 42 -4.80 -32.20 1.18
C ARG A 42 -5.30 -33.55 0.70
N SER A 43 -5.23 -33.82 -0.61
CA SER A 43 -5.82 -35.02 -1.22
C SER A 43 -5.07 -36.30 -0.89
N GLN A 44 -3.76 -36.19 -0.69
CA GLN A 44 -2.86 -37.31 -0.38
C GLN A 44 -2.44 -37.32 1.10
N ASP A 45 -3.01 -36.44 1.93
CA ASP A 45 -2.70 -36.27 3.36
C ASP A 45 -1.19 -36.16 3.66
N VAL A 46 -0.49 -35.33 2.88
CA VAL A 46 0.97 -35.18 2.93
C VAL A 46 1.34 -34.09 3.93
N SER A 47 1.48 -34.45 5.20
CA SER A 47 1.67 -33.50 6.31
C SER A 47 2.93 -32.64 6.17
N TRP A 48 4.06 -33.22 5.75
CA TRP A 48 5.33 -32.48 5.60
C TRP A 48 5.23 -31.36 4.54
N LEU A 49 4.43 -31.57 3.49
CA LEU A 49 4.24 -30.59 2.44
C LEU A 49 3.39 -29.43 2.96
N LYS A 50 2.32 -29.71 3.70
CA LYS A 50 1.51 -28.69 4.38
C LYS A 50 2.37 -27.84 5.33
N GLU A 51 3.18 -28.46 6.17
CA GLU A 51 4.08 -27.76 7.10
C GLU A 51 5.10 -26.88 6.36
N THR A 52 5.71 -27.40 5.29
CA THR A 52 6.69 -26.64 4.50
C THR A 52 6.04 -25.43 3.83
N LEU A 53 4.85 -25.58 3.26
CA LEU A 53 4.09 -24.48 2.67
C LEU A 53 3.77 -23.41 3.71
N GLY A 54 3.33 -23.84 4.91
CA GLY A 54 3.07 -22.95 6.04
C GLY A 54 4.31 -22.16 6.45
N GLN A 55 5.45 -22.83 6.69
CA GLN A 55 6.70 -22.17 7.08
C GLN A 55 7.20 -21.16 6.04
N VAL A 56 7.12 -21.51 4.75
CA VAL A 56 7.50 -20.59 3.66
C VAL A 56 6.59 -19.35 3.67
N GLY A 57 5.28 -19.54 3.86
CA GLY A 57 4.33 -18.45 3.97
C GLY A 57 4.60 -17.55 5.19
N ASP A 58 4.83 -18.15 6.35
CA ASP A 58 5.09 -17.44 7.61
C ASP A 58 6.38 -16.61 7.55
N ILE A 59 7.47 -17.19 7.02
CA ILE A 59 8.74 -16.45 6.81
C ILE A 59 8.50 -15.25 5.89
N PHE A 60 7.74 -15.42 4.81
CA PHE A 60 7.44 -14.32 3.90
C PHE A 60 6.63 -13.22 4.59
N VAL A 61 5.61 -13.56 5.36
CA VAL A 61 4.82 -12.59 6.15
C VAL A 61 5.68 -11.92 7.21
N GLN A 62 6.58 -12.64 7.86
CA GLN A 62 7.51 -12.09 8.85
C GLN A 62 8.45 -11.04 8.23
N LEU A 63 8.99 -11.31 7.04
CA LEU A 63 9.82 -10.34 6.31
C LEU A 63 9.05 -9.07 5.95
N LEU A 64 7.78 -9.19 5.55
CA LEU A 64 6.92 -8.04 5.30
C LEU A 64 6.68 -7.24 6.60
N LYS A 65 6.28 -7.91 7.68
CA LYS A 65 6.04 -7.30 9.00
C LYS A 65 7.26 -6.55 9.54
N LEU A 66 8.45 -7.12 9.38
CA LEU A 66 9.71 -6.51 9.78
C LEU A 66 9.96 -5.16 9.07
N ALA A 67 9.57 -5.07 7.80
CA ALA A 67 9.74 -3.84 7.03
C ALA A 67 8.71 -2.76 7.40
N VAL A 68 7.49 -3.13 7.81
CA VAL A 68 6.36 -2.19 7.99
C VAL A 68 6.64 -1.11 9.03
N ALA A 69 7.00 -1.48 10.27
CA ALA A 69 7.12 -0.51 11.36
C ALA A 69 8.11 0.64 11.10
N PRO A 70 9.39 0.38 10.74
CA PRO A 70 10.32 1.46 10.44
C PRO A 70 9.90 2.23 9.18
N LEU A 71 9.36 1.55 8.16
CA LEU A 71 8.91 2.19 6.94
C LEU A 71 7.80 3.21 7.21
N VAL A 72 6.79 2.84 8.01
CA VAL A 72 5.69 3.75 8.39
C VAL A 72 6.23 4.98 9.12
N PHE A 73 7.13 4.78 10.10
CA PHE A 73 7.70 5.89 10.85
C PHE A 73 8.42 6.90 9.94
N PHE A 74 9.39 6.41 9.16
CA PHE A 74 10.19 7.28 8.29
C PHE A 74 9.35 7.87 7.14
N ALA A 75 8.39 7.13 6.60
CA ALA A 75 7.50 7.63 5.56
C ALA A 75 6.66 8.82 6.05
N ILE A 76 6.06 8.74 7.23
CA ILE A 76 5.27 9.83 7.82
C ILE A 76 6.17 11.02 8.19
N LEU A 77 7.33 10.75 8.82
CA LEU A 77 8.31 11.78 9.19
C LEU A 77 8.77 12.60 7.96
N VAL A 78 9.21 11.92 6.91
CA VAL A 78 9.67 12.53 5.65
C VAL A 78 8.51 13.23 4.93
N SER A 79 7.32 12.63 4.94
CA SER A 79 6.13 13.21 4.32
C SER A 79 5.75 14.57 4.92
N ILE A 80 5.67 14.66 6.25
CA ILE A 80 5.34 15.91 6.94
C ILE A 80 6.41 16.96 6.70
N THR A 81 7.68 16.56 6.72
CA THR A 81 8.80 17.51 6.59
C THR A 81 8.98 18.02 5.17
N ASN A 82 8.55 17.27 4.15
CA ASN A 82 8.48 17.73 2.76
C ASN A 82 7.54 18.93 2.57
N LEU A 83 6.58 19.17 3.48
CA LEU A 83 5.75 20.38 3.47
C LEU A 83 6.56 21.68 3.62
N ARG A 84 7.78 21.59 4.15
CA ARG A 84 8.70 22.74 4.32
C ARG A 84 9.20 23.32 2.99
N LYS A 85 9.22 22.53 1.92
CA LYS A 85 9.78 22.89 0.61
C LYS A 85 8.84 23.79 -0.23
N VAL A 86 7.73 24.27 0.34
CA VAL A 86 6.68 25.00 -0.38
C VAL A 86 6.62 26.47 0.05
N ASN A 87 6.81 27.41 -0.88
CA ASN A 87 6.55 28.84 -0.60
C ASN A 87 5.02 29.08 -0.59
N ASN A 88 4.50 29.87 0.35
CA ASN A 88 3.06 29.90 0.66
C ASN A 88 2.46 28.51 1.01
N ALA A 89 3.30 27.60 1.53
CA ALA A 89 3.01 26.19 1.88
C ALA A 89 1.67 25.98 2.55
N ALA A 90 1.44 26.68 3.66
CA ALA A 90 0.42 26.26 4.62
C ALA A 90 -0.98 26.29 3.98
N ARG A 91 -1.30 27.34 3.22
CA ARG A 91 -2.62 27.45 2.57
C ARG A 91 -2.81 26.38 1.49
N LEU A 92 -1.80 26.15 0.65
CA LEU A 92 -1.86 25.16 -0.43
C LEU A 92 -1.87 23.73 0.12
N ALA A 93 -1.04 23.44 1.12
CA ALA A 93 -0.97 22.17 1.82
C ALA A 93 -2.28 21.86 2.54
N THR A 94 -2.84 22.79 3.32
CA THR A 94 -4.11 22.57 4.03
C THR A 94 -5.26 22.34 3.05
N ARG A 95 -5.35 23.10 1.96
CA ARG A 95 -6.37 22.85 0.92
C ARG A 95 -6.20 21.48 0.26
N THR A 96 -4.96 21.09 -0.02
CA THR A 96 -4.66 19.79 -0.63
C THR A 96 -4.97 18.64 0.32
N LEU A 97 -4.62 18.77 1.60
CA LEU A 97 -4.93 17.79 2.66
C LEU A 97 -6.43 17.64 2.89
N LEU A 98 -7.17 18.75 2.96
CA LEU A 98 -8.63 18.71 3.06
C LEU A 98 -9.24 17.97 1.86
N TRP A 99 -8.74 18.25 0.66
CA TRP A 99 -9.17 17.55 -0.55
C TRP A 99 -8.85 16.05 -0.52
N PHE A 100 -7.66 15.68 -0.04
CA PHE A 100 -7.26 14.28 0.14
C PHE A 100 -8.16 13.58 1.15
N MET A 101 -8.48 14.21 2.27
CA MET A 101 -9.36 13.67 3.29
C MET A 101 -10.78 13.43 2.75
N ILE A 102 -11.36 14.40 2.04
CA ILE A 102 -12.71 14.27 1.44
C ILE A 102 -12.74 13.11 0.44
N THR A 103 -11.76 13.05 -0.46
CA THR A 103 -11.72 12.00 -1.49
C THR A 103 -11.42 10.62 -0.91
N SER A 104 -10.57 10.54 0.13
CA SER A 104 -10.33 9.30 0.87
C SER A 104 -11.60 8.82 1.57
N LEU A 105 -12.36 9.72 2.21
CA LEU A 105 -13.62 9.37 2.86
C LEU A 105 -14.64 8.80 1.85
N ILE A 106 -14.71 9.35 0.63
CA ILE A 106 -15.54 8.80 -0.45
C ILE A 106 -15.04 7.40 -0.84
N ALA A 107 -13.72 7.20 -0.98
CA ALA A 107 -13.14 5.92 -1.35
C ALA A 107 -13.37 4.84 -0.27
N VAL A 108 -13.21 5.19 1.01
CA VAL A 108 -13.54 4.34 2.16
C VAL A 108 -15.02 3.97 2.14
N ALA A 109 -15.92 4.94 1.95
CA ALA A 109 -17.36 4.68 1.90
C ALA A 109 -17.72 3.72 0.76
N ILE A 110 -17.06 3.83 -0.39
CA ILE A 110 -17.22 2.87 -1.49
C ILE A 110 -16.72 1.48 -1.09
N GLY A 111 -15.55 1.37 -0.46
CA GLY A 111 -15.02 0.10 0.04
C GLY A 111 -15.96 -0.57 1.05
N LEU A 112 -16.47 0.19 2.02
CA LEU A 112 -17.45 -0.29 2.99
C LEU A 112 -18.75 -0.73 2.31
N ALA A 113 -19.29 0.08 1.41
CA ALA A 113 -20.52 -0.24 0.69
C ALA A 113 -20.38 -1.53 -0.12
N ILE A 114 -19.28 -1.70 -0.85
CA ILE A 114 -19.03 -2.94 -1.61
C ILE A 114 -18.96 -4.13 -0.67
N GLY A 115 -18.18 -4.05 0.42
CA GLY A 115 -18.03 -5.16 1.36
C GLY A 115 -19.34 -5.59 2.02
N LEU A 116 -20.23 -4.63 2.31
CA LEU A 116 -21.56 -4.88 2.84
C LEU A 116 -22.52 -5.51 1.83
N ILE A 117 -22.42 -5.13 0.55
CA ILE A 117 -23.29 -5.64 -0.52
C ILE A 117 -22.88 -7.06 -0.93
N THR A 118 -21.57 -7.28 -1.06
CA THR A 118 -21.01 -8.50 -1.66
C THR A 118 -20.73 -9.59 -0.63
N ASN A 119 -20.54 -9.22 0.63
CA ASN A 119 -20.21 -10.12 1.74
C ASN A 119 -19.06 -11.08 1.38
N PRO A 120 -17.88 -10.56 1.01
CA PRO A 120 -16.85 -11.34 0.36
C PRO A 120 -16.25 -12.44 1.23
N GLY A 121 -16.34 -12.31 2.56
CA GLY A 121 -15.80 -13.29 3.52
C GLY A 121 -16.84 -14.24 4.11
N ALA A 122 -18.13 -14.08 3.81
CA ALA A 122 -19.18 -14.83 4.50
C ALA A 122 -19.24 -16.31 4.06
N GLY A 123 -19.67 -17.21 4.94
CA GLY A 123 -19.94 -18.61 4.57
C GLY A 123 -18.70 -19.48 4.37
N THR A 124 -17.59 -19.17 5.03
CA THR A 124 -16.40 -20.02 5.14
C THR A 124 -16.57 -21.17 6.13
N GLY A 125 -17.53 -21.06 7.07
CA GLY A 125 -17.68 -22.00 8.18
C GLY A 125 -16.60 -21.87 9.26
N LEU A 126 -15.70 -20.90 9.13
CA LEU A 126 -14.71 -20.58 10.15
C LEU A 126 -15.35 -19.73 11.25
N THR A 127 -14.83 -19.90 12.46
CA THR A 127 -15.32 -19.28 13.69
C THR A 127 -14.19 -18.51 14.37
N PRO A 128 -14.48 -17.66 15.37
CA PRO A 128 -13.43 -16.96 16.11
C PRO A 128 -12.42 -17.90 16.79
N GLN A 129 -12.78 -19.17 16.99
CA GLN A 129 -11.94 -20.20 17.59
C GLN A 129 -10.84 -20.71 16.64
N ASP A 130 -11.08 -20.62 15.33
CA ASP A 130 -10.08 -20.92 14.29
C ASP A 130 -9.05 -19.78 14.17
N GLY A 131 -9.38 -18.62 14.74
CA GLY A 131 -8.49 -17.49 14.93
C GLY A 131 -7.83 -17.47 16.31
N LYS A 132 -7.15 -16.34 16.61
CA LYS A 132 -6.73 -16.03 17.98
C LYS A 132 -7.69 -15.01 18.56
N LEU A 133 -8.35 -15.37 19.67
CA LEU A 133 -9.20 -14.44 20.40
C LEU A 133 -8.43 -13.15 20.77
N PRO A 134 -9.00 -11.96 20.55
CA PRO A 134 -8.37 -10.71 20.96
C PRO A 134 -8.22 -10.71 22.49
N LYS A 135 -7.03 -10.33 22.97
CA LYS A 135 -6.73 -10.29 24.41
C LYS A 135 -7.56 -9.24 25.17
N ARG A 136 -8.08 -8.23 24.46
CA ARG A 136 -8.98 -7.18 24.98
C ARG A 136 -9.87 -6.65 23.86
N GLU A 137 -11.12 -6.36 24.20
CA GLU A 137 -12.02 -5.52 23.42
C GLU A 137 -11.97 -4.11 24.03
N GLY A 138 -11.56 -3.12 23.26
CA GLY A 138 -11.45 -1.73 23.69
C GLY A 138 -12.66 -0.91 23.24
N SER A 139 -13.05 0.07 24.05
CA SER A 139 -14.02 1.09 23.66
C SER A 139 -13.42 2.09 22.67
N TRP A 140 -14.27 2.93 22.07
CA TRP A 140 -13.84 4.09 21.28
C TRP A 140 -12.90 5.04 22.03
N ILE A 141 -13.07 5.18 23.34
CA ILE A 141 -12.20 6.00 24.18
C ILE A 141 -10.85 5.30 24.34
N ASP A 142 -10.83 3.97 24.47
CA ASP A 142 -9.60 3.19 24.54
C ASP A 142 -8.81 3.25 23.23
N PHE A 143 -9.50 3.32 22.09
CA PHE A 143 -8.87 3.59 20.80
C PHE A 143 -8.17 4.96 20.79
N LEU A 144 -8.87 6.04 21.17
CA LEU A 144 -8.31 7.41 21.17
C LEU A 144 -7.14 7.56 22.14
N THR A 145 -7.28 7.01 23.35
CA THR A 145 -6.20 7.03 24.35
C THR A 145 -5.04 6.12 23.95
N GLY A 146 -5.32 5.02 23.24
CA GLY A 146 -4.32 4.08 22.71
C GLY A 146 -3.46 4.61 21.56
N ILE A 147 -3.81 5.76 20.97
CA ILE A 147 -2.99 6.45 19.95
C ILE A 147 -1.67 6.92 20.55
N ILE A 148 -1.69 7.35 21.81
CA ILE A 148 -0.52 7.91 22.49
C ILE A 148 0.23 6.75 23.16
N PRO A 149 1.46 6.42 22.70
CA PRO A 149 2.21 5.34 23.32
C PRO A 149 2.74 5.74 24.69
N THR A 150 2.85 4.76 25.58
CA THR A 150 3.47 4.92 26.91
C THR A 150 4.98 4.91 26.87
N ASP A 151 5.58 4.35 25.81
CA ASP A 151 7.01 4.26 25.60
C ASP A 151 7.37 4.22 24.11
N VAL A 152 8.65 4.32 23.78
CA VAL A 152 9.15 4.47 22.40
C VAL A 152 9.38 3.13 21.70
N ILE A 153 9.58 2.04 22.46
CA ILE A 153 10.10 0.76 21.93
C ILE A 153 8.95 -0.20 21.63
N THR A 154 8.04 -0.38 22.58
CA THR A 154 6.89 -1.29 22.47
C THR A 154 6.10 -1.12 21.18
N PRO A 155 5.83 0.11 20.68
CA PRO A 155 5.10 0.28 19.43
C PRO A 155 5.76 -0.41 18.23
N PHE A 156 7.09 -0.44 18.18
CA PHE A 156 7.85 -1.07 17.10
C PHE A 156 7.98 -2.58 17.26
N THR A 157 8.03 -3.08 18.49
CA THR A 157 8.14 -4.52 18.76
C THR A 157 6.80 -5.25 18.63
N GLU A 158 5.71 -4.60 19.01
CA GLU A 158 4.35 -5.15 18.92
C GLU A 158 3.61 -4.75 17.64
N LEU A 159 4.24 -3.93 16.78
CA LEU A 159 3.67 -3.40 15.54
C LEU A 159 2.37 -2.59 15.77
N ASN A 160 2.33 -1.75 16.80
CA ASN A 160 1.24 -0.81 17.03
C ASN A 160 1.35 0.37 16.05
N VAL A 161 0.88 0.15 14.81
CA VAL A 161 1.03 1.08 13.69
C VAL A 161 0.52 2.49 14.02
N LEU A 162 -0.61 2.61 14.71
CA LEU A 162 -1.19 3.91 15.04
C LEU A 162 -0.31 4.75 15.98
N GLN A 163 0.33 4.11 16.95
CA GLN A 163 1.29 4.74 17.85
C GLN A 163 2.57 5.15 17.10
N ILE A 164 3.04 4.31 16.17
CA ILE A 164 4.17 4.64 15.29
C ILE A 164 3.85 5.88 14.45
N VAL A 165 2.64 5.95 13.88
CA VAL A 165 2.16 7.11 13.12
C VAL A 165 2.11 8.37 13.99
N PHE A 166 1.58 8.28 15.21
CA PHE A 166 1.56 9.39 16.15
C PHE A 166 2.96 9.92 16.46
N MET A 167 3.90 9.03 16.81
CA MET A 167 5.29 9.39 17.10
C MET A 167 5.97 10.04 15.88
N ALA A 168 5.78 9.47 14.69
CA ALA A 168 6.32 10.01 13.45
C ALA A 168 5.74 11.40 13.13
N ALA A 169 4.46 11.60 13.41
CA ALA A 169 3.80 12.89 13.22
C ALA A 169 4.35 13.96 14.16
N VAL A 170 4.47 13.65 15.45
CA VAL A 170 5.07 14.54 16.45
C VAL A 170 6.53 14.88 16.07
N ALA A 171 7.32 13.87 15.70
CA ALA A 171 8.70 14.07 15.26
C ALA A 171 8.80 14.94 14.00
N GLY A 172 7.91 14.73 13.03
CA GLY A 172 7.85 15.54 11.80
C GLY A 172 7.51 17.00 12.07
N ILE A 173 6.49 17.24 12.91
CA ILE A 173 6.08 18.60 13.31
C ILE A 173 7.20 19.29 14.10
N ALA A 174 7.87 18.57 15.01
CA ALA A 174 9.00 19.11 15.78
C ALA A 174 10.18 19.46 14.86
N ALA A 175 10.52 18.60 13.89
CA ALA A 175 11.57 18.86 12.91
C ALA A 175 11.26 20.08 12.02
N LEU A 176 9.99 20.27 11.63
CA LEU A 176 9.54 21.47 10.92
C LEU A 176 9.79 22.74 11.77
N LYS A 177 9.43 22.72 13.05
CA LYS A 177 9.63 23.85 13.98
C LYS A 177 11.09 24.17 14.26
N LEU A 178 11.95 23.14 14.35
CA LEU A 178 13.40 23.29 14.54
C LEU A 178 14.10 23.93 13.33
N GLY A 179 13.44 23.93 12.17
CA GLY A 179 13.95 24.59 10.99
C GLY A 179 15.28 24.01 10.55
N ASP A 180 16.26 24.86 10.28
CA ASP A 180 17.54 24.46 9.66
C ASP A 180 18.37 23.50 10.53
N ARG A 181 18.16 23.53 11.85
CA ARG A 181 18.84 22.62 12.79
C ARG A 181 18.44 21.16 12.57
N ALA A 182 17.25 20.90 12.03
CA ALA A 182 16.78 19.54 11.75
C ALA A 182 17.33 18.96 10.43
N LYS A 183 17.95 19.77 9.55
CA LYS A 183 18.42 19.33 8.22
C LYS A 183 19.24 18.03 8.23
N PRO A 184 20.21 17.81 9.15
CA PRO A 184 20.97 16.56 9.18
C PRO A 184 20.09 15.33 9.46
N ILE A 185 19.17 15.45 10.41
CA ILE A 185 18.24 14.37 10.77
C ILE A 185 17.29 14.06 9.62
N LEU A 186 16.80 15.09 8.93
CA LEU A 186 15.90 14.92 7.78
C LEU A 186 16.60 14.23 6.61
N THR A 187 17.83 14.62 6.30
CA THR A 187 18.62 14.00 5.22
C THR A 187 18.91 12.53 5.52
N LEU A 188 19.25 12.23 6.79
CA LEU A 188 19.42 10.85 7.24
C LEU A 188 18.10 10.06 7.13
N SER A 189 16.98 10.67 7.53
CA SER A 189 15.66 10.04 7.48
C SER A 189 15.20 9.75 6.05
N GLU A 190 15.44 10.66 5.10
CA GLU A 190 15.20 10.45 3.66
C GLU A 190 16.04 9.27 3.15
N SER A 191 17.33 9.21 3.52
CA SER A 191 18.21 8.10 3.13
C SER A 191 17.76 6.75 3.72
N ILE A 192 17.32 6.74 4.99
CA ILE A 192 16.79 5.53 5.63
C ILE A 192 15.51 5.08 4.94
N LEU A 193 14.60 6.00 4.61
CA LEU A 193 13.36 5.68 3.89
C LEU A 193 13.66 5.02 2.53
N GLU A 194 14.61 5.55 1.76
CA GLU A 194 15.03 4.96 0.49
C GLU A 194 15.65 3.57 0.67
N LEU A 195 16.48 3.37 1.69
CA LEU A 195 17.05 2.07 2.03
C LEU A 195 15.96 1.05 2.39
N LEU A 196 14.98 1.44 3.21
CA LEU A 196 13.85 0.61 3.61
C LEU A 196 12.96 0.25 2.41
N GLN A 197 12.69 1.20 1.51
CA GLN A 197 11.95 0.94 0.27
C GLN A 197 12.68 -0.05 -0.63
N LYS A 198 14.02 0.04 -0.73
CA LYS A 198 14.83 -0.90 -1.49
C LYS A 198 14.84 -2.30 -0.88
N ALA A 199 14.96 -2.39 0.45
CA ALA A 199 14.87 -3.65 1.17
C ALA A 199 13.47 -4.29 1.02
N LEU A 200 12.40 -3.50 1.15
CA LEU A 200 11.03 -3.94 0.90
C LEU A 200 10.89 -4.50 -0.52
N TRP A 201 11.52 -3.88 -1.51
CA TRP A 201 11.49 -4.41 -2.87
C TRP A 201 12.22 -5.75 -3.04
N TRP A 202 13.27 -6.03 -2.25
CA TRP A 202 13.87 -7.36 -2.19
C TRP A 202 12.90 -8.39 -1.60
N VAL A 203 12.17 -8.02 -0.55
CA VAL A 203 11.12 -8.87 0.02
C VAL A 203 10.02 -9.11 -1.01
N ILE A 204 9.54 -8.07 -1.70
CA ILE A 204 8.52 -8.19 -2.77
C ILE A 204 9.01 -9.11 -3.89
N ARG A 205 10.30 -9.13 -4.22
CA ARG A 205 10.84 -10.08 -5.21
C ARG A 205 10.68 -11.54 -4.81
N LEU A 206 10.58 -11.83 -3.51
CA LEU A 206 10.29 -13.17 -2.99
C LEU A 206 8.79 -13.50 -2.98
N ALA A 207 7.92 -12.53 -3.30
CA ALA A 207 6.48 -12.73 -3.26
C ALA A 207 5.99 -13.93 -4.09
N PRO A 208 6.51 -14.27 -5.29
CA PRO A 208 6.09 -15.49 -5.98
C PRO A 208 6.25 -16.76 -5.13
N ILE A 209 7.35 -16.86 -4.36
CA ILE A 209 7.64 -17.99 -3.47
C ILE A 209 6.74 -17.92 -2.23
N GLY A 210 6.60 -16.73 -1.64
CA GLY A 210 5.68 -16.52 -0.52
C GLY A 210 4.24 -16.85 -0.87
N THR A 211 3.79 -16.51 -2.08
CA THR A 211 2.46 -16.84 -2.61
C THR A 211 2.26 -18.34 -2.73
N VAL A 212 3.26 -19.10 -3.18
CA VAL A 212 3.19 -20.58 -3.19
C VAL A 212 2.92 -21.11 -1.79
N GLY A 213 3.68 -20.65 -0.79
CA GLY A 213 3.53 -21.07 0.60
C GLY A 213 2.17 -20.70 1.19
N LEU A 214 1.79 -19.43 1.09
CA LEU A 214 0.53 -18.91 1.66
C LEU A 214 -0.71 -19.57 1.04
N ILE A 215 -0.78 -19.63 -0.29
CA ILE A 215 -1.94 -20.18 -0.99
C ILE A 215 -1.97 -21.70 -0.83
N GLY A 216 -0.81 -22.36 -0.94
CA GLY A 216 -0.72 -23.80 -0.75
C GLY A 216 -1.12 -24.22 0.65
N PHE A 217 -0.66 -23.52 1.70
CA PHE A 217 -1.10 -23.78 3.07
C PHE A 217 -2.60 -23.55 3.24
N ALA A 218 -3.12 -22.43 2.73
CA ALA A 218 -4.54 -22.11 2.83
C ALA A 218 -5.44 -23.20 2.22
N ILE A 219 -5.05 -23.77 1.07
CA ILE A 219 -5.81 -24.84 0.42
C ILE A 219 -5.62 -26.18 1.14
N ALA A 220 -4.41 -26.45 1.62
CA ALA A 220 -4.14 -27.66 2.39
C ALA A 220 -5.02 -27.70 3.65
N ASP A 221 -5.11 -26.58 4.36
CA ASP A 221 -5.80 -26.45 5.64
C ASP A 221 -7.32 -26.22 5.48
N TYR A 222 -7.71 -25.18 4.74
CA TYR A 222 -9.08 -24.69 4.64
C TYR A 222 -9.83 -25.14 3.36
N GLY A 223 -9.12 -25.72 2.39
CA GLY A 223 -9.74 -26.18 1.14
C GLY A 223 -10.01 -25.08 0.11
N TRP A 224 -10.89 -25.38 -0.84
CA TRP A 224 -11.15 -24.53 -2.02
C TRP A 224 -12.10 -23.37 -1.77
N ASP A 225 -12.97 -23.47 -0.76
CA ASP A 225 -13.98 -22.46 -0.46
C ASP A 225 -13.34 -21.10 -0.16
N LEU A 226 -12.20 -21.11 0.52
CA LEU A 226 -11.45 -19.90 0.84
C LEU A 226 -10.90 -19.19 -0.41
N ILE A 227 -10.51 -19.92 -1.47
CA ILE A 227 -10.09 -19.29 -2.73
C ILE A 227 -11.23 -18.52 -3.39
N GLY A 228 -12.43 -19.10 -3.39
CA GLY A 228 -13.62 -18.44 -3.94
C GLY A 228 -13.84 -17.09 -3.27
N LYS A 229 -13.69 -17.03 -1.94
CA LYS A 229 -13.80 -15.79 -1.14
C LYS A 229 -12.69 -14.80 -1.47
N TYR A 230 -11.44 -15.25 -1.62
CA TYR A 230 -10.35 -14.39 -2.07
C TYR A 230 -10.56 -13.83 -3.49
N ALA A 231 -11.19 -14.59 -4.38
CA ALA A 231 -11.52 -14.14 -5.72
C ALA A 231 -12.59 -13.03 -5.69
N THR A 232 -13.66 -13.21 -4.92
CA THR A 232 -14.68 -12.17 -4.70
C THR A 232 -14.05 -10.92 -4.10
N PHE A 233 -13.29 -11.06 -3.01
CA PHE A 233 -12.57 -9.95 -2.38
C PHE A 233 -11.65 -9.22 -3.37
N THR A 234 -10.92 -9.95 -4.21
CA THR A 234 -10.06 -9.36 -5.24
C THR A 234 -10.88 -8.56 -6.25
N ALA A 235 -12.00 -9.12 -6.74
CA ALA A 235 -12.90 -8.45 -7.66
C ALA A 235 -13.46 -7.16 -7.04
N ASP A 236 -13.87 -7.20 -5.77
CA ASP A 236 -14.40 -6.05 -5.02
C ASP A 236 -13.39 -4.90 -4.92
N VAL A 237 -12.12 -5.22 -4.67
CA VAL A 237 -11.05 -4.21 -4.65
C VAL A 237 -10.90 -3.55 -6.03
N TYR A 238 -10.90 -4.34 -7.12
CA TYR A 238 -10.83 -3.80 -8.47
C TYR A 238 -12.06 -2.98 -8.85
N ILE A 239 -13.26 -3.44 -8.47
CA ILE A 239 -14.51 -2.71 -8.68
C ILE A 239 -14.48 -1.39 -7.91
N GLY A 240 -14.07 -1.39 -6.65
CA GLY A 240 -13.93 -0.16 -5.85
C GLY A 240 -12.95 0.82 -6.47
N CYS A 241 -11.78 0.33 -6.91
CA CYS A 241 -10.80 1.16 -7.61
C CYS A 241 -11.35 1.71 -8.93
N ALA A 242 -12.10 0.91 -9.69
CA ALA A 242 -12.75 1.33 -10.93
C ALA A 242 -13.86 2.36 -10.68
N LEU A 243 -14.66 2.22 -9.62
CA LEU A 243 -15.67 3.22 -9.24
C LEU A 243 -15.05 4.55 -8.86
N VAL A 244 -13.93 4.55 -8.13
CA VAL A 244 -13.20 5.78 -7.82
C VAL A 244 -12.57 6.37 -9.09
N MET A 245 -11.88 5.55 -9.89
CA MET A 245 -11.16 5.99 -11.08
C MET A 245 -12.10 6.47 -12.21
N PHE A 246 -13.22 5.81 -12.45
CA PHE A 246 -14.11 6.08 -13.59
C PHE A 246 -15.47 6.68 -13.19
N GLY A 247 -15.80 6.71 -11.90
CA GLY A 247 -16.99 7.36 -11.36
C GLY A 247 -16.65 8.64 -10.61
N VAL A 248 -15.98 8.50 -9.46
CA VAL A 248 -15.73 9.61 -8.53
C VAL A 248 -14.87 10.70 -9.16
N TYR A 249 -13.69 10.35 -9.67
CA TYR A 249 -12.78 11.36 -10.22
C TYR A 249 -13.31 12.08 -11.45
N PRO A 250 -13.91 11.42 -12.46
CA PRO A 250 -14.56 12.13 -13.55
C PRO A 250 -15.68 13.06 -13.09
N LEU A 251 -16.49 12.64 -12.12
CA LEU A 251 -17.57 13.47 -11.57
C LEU A 251 -17.02 14.73 -10.89
N LEU A 252 -16.00 14.58 -10.04
CA LEU A 252 -15.35 15.72 -9.38
C LEU A 252 -14.65 16.64 -10.38
N LEU A 253 -14.02 16.09 -11.42
CA LEU A 253 -13.41 16.87 -12.49
C LEU A 253 -14.45 17.70 -13.24
N ALA A 254 -15.59 17.11 -13.60
CA ALA A 254 -16.65 17.79 -14.33
C ALA A 254 -17.40 18.83 -13.50
N THR A 255 -17.70 18.53 -12.23
CA THR A 255 -18.60 19.35 -11.39
C THR A 255 -17.88 20.35 -10.51
N VAL A 256 -16.78 19.94 -9.85
CA VAL A 256 -16.05 20.77 -8.89
C VAL A 256 -14.95 21.54 -9.60
N ALA A 257 -14.08 20.83 -10.33
CA ALA A 257 -12.95 21.47 -11.04
C ALA A 257 -13.38 22.12 -12.36
N LYS A 258 -14.56 21.77 -12.90
CA LYS A 258 -15.09 22.24 -14.18
C LYS A 258 -14.12 22.04 -15.35
N VAL A 259 -13.39 20.92 -15.33
CA VAL A 259 -12.48 20.50 -16.41
C VAL A 259 -13.05 19.29 -17.12
N ASN A 260 -12.75 19.15 -18.41
CA ASN A 260 -13.21 18.00 -19.20
C ASN A 260 -12.50 16.71 -18.72
N PRO A 261 -13.21 15.72 -18.16
CA PRO A 261 -12.59 14.50 -17.64
C PRO A 261 -11.86 13.70 -18.73
N VAL A 262 -12.42 13.64 -19.94
CA VAL A 262 -11.83 12.89 -21.05
C VAL A 262 -10.47 13.47 -21.43
N GLN A 263 -10.34 14.79 -21.48
CA GLN A 263 -9.06 15.46 -21.76
C GLN A 263 -8.06 15.24 -20.63
N PHE A 264 -8.50 15.29 -19.38
CA PHE A 264 -7.66 14.94 -18.23
C PHE A 264 -7.12 13.52 -18.34
N TYR A 265 -7.97 12.51 -18.55
CA TYR A 265 -7.54 11.12 -18.64
C TYR A 265 -6.63 10.86 -19.84
N LYS A 266 -6.91 11.48 -21.00
CA LYS A 266 -6.02 11.39 -22.17
C LYS A 266 -4.61 11.89 -21.86
N GLY A 267 -4.49 13.01 -21.14
CA GLY A 267 -3.19 13.53 -20.70
C GLY A 267 -2.55 12.69 -19.61
N ALA A 268 -3.33 12.26 -18.61
CA ALA A 268 -2.91 11.47 -17.45
C ALA A 268 -2.52 10.02 -17.79
N TRP A 269 -2.99 9.49 -18.93
CA TRP A 269 -2.91 8.08 -19.29
C TRP A 269 -1.50 7.47 -19.20
N PRO A 270 -0.42 8.11 -19.68
CA PRO A 270 0.92 7.53 -19.60
C PRO A 270 1.38 7.30 -18.16
N ALA A 271 1.02 8.20 -17.23
CA ALA A 271 1.32 8.04 -15.82
C ALA A 271 0.48 6.94 -15.19
N ILE A 272 -0.82 6.84 -15.53
CA ILE A 272 -1.72 5.79 -15.04
C ILE A 272 -1.23 4.40 -15.48
N GLN A 273 -0.86 4.23 -16.76
CA GLN A 273 -0.33 2.98 -17.29
C GLN A 273 0.98 2.57 -16.61
N LEU A 274 1.91 3.52 -16.44
CA LEU A 274 3.16 3.25 -15.75
C LEU A 274 2.92 2.90 -14.28
N ALA A 275 2.00 3.58 -13.59
CA ALA A 275 1.63 3.25 -12.21
C ALA A 275 1.06 1.83 -12.11
N PHE A 276 0.16 1.45 -13.02
CA PHE A 276 -0.44 0.13 -13.05
C PHE A 276 0.59 -0.99 -13.26
N VAL A 277 1.51 -0.81 -14.22
CA VAL A 277 2.50 -1.85 -14.54
C VAL A 277 3.65 -1.87 -13.52
N SER A 278 4.14 -0.70 -13.10
CA SER A 278 5.24 -0.60 -12.15
C SER A 278 4.82 -0.95 -10.73
N ARG A 279 3.52 -0.76 -10.40
CA ARG A 279 2.96 -0.89 -9.04
C ARG A 279 3.71 -0.05 -8.01
N SER A 280 4.19 1.11 -8.43
CA SER A 280 4.95 2.04 -7.58
C SER A 280 4.56 3.49 -7.86
N SER A 281 3.93 4.14 -6.87
CA SER A 281 3.62 5.58 -6.92
C SER A 281 4.90 6.40 -7.02
N VAL A 282 5.91 6.09 -6.19
CA VAL A 282 7.23 6.77 -6.20
C VAL A 282 7.98 6.51 -7.52
N GLY A 283 7.95 5.28 -8.03
CA GLY A 283 8.58 4.94 -9.32
C GLY A 283 7.92 5.62 -10.53
N THR A 284 6.64 5.99 -10.42
CA THR A 284 5.89 6.69 -11.48
C THR A 284 6.01 8.22 -11.34
N MET A 285 6.42 8.71 -10.18
CA MET A 285 6.45 10.13 -9.83
C MET A 285 7.05 11.06 -10.91
N PRO A 286 8.20 10.75 -11.56
CA PRO A 286 8.75 11.63 -12.60
C PRO A 286 7.83 11.79 -13.82
N VAL A 287 7.14 10.71 -14.22
CA VAL A 287 6.18 10.73 -15.34
C VAL A 287 4.92 11.47 -14.92
N THR A 288 4.42 11.21 -13.71
CA THR A 288 3.27 11.91 -13.15
C THR A 288 3.51 13.41 -13.11
N GLN A 289 4.67 13.86 -12.64
CA GLN A 289 5.01 15.28 -12.57
C GLN A 289 5.02 15.93 -13.96
N LYS A 290 5.69 15.31 -14.93
CA LYS A 290 5.75 15.80 -16.32
C LYS A 290 4.37 15.89 -16.98
N VAL A 291 3.50 14.92 -16.70
CA VAL A 291 2.13 14.89 -17.24
C VAL A 291 1.27 15.96 -16.57
N THR A 292 1.38 16.14 -15.25
CA THR A 292 0.69 17.19 -14.50
C THR A 292 1.06 18.59 -15.01
N GLU A 293 2.35 18.85 -15.26
CA GLU A 293 2.82 20.12 -15.87
C GLU A 293 2.24 20.32 -17.28
N ARG A 294 2.21 19.27 -18.12
CA ARG A 294 1.60 19.31 -19.46
C ARG A 294 0.10 19.56 -19.46
N LEU A 295 -0.59 19.17 -18.39
CA LEU A 295 -2.01 19.45 -18.17
C LEU A 295 -2.29 20.90 -17.72
N GLY A 296 -1.25 21.74 -17.63
CA GLY A 296 -1.37 23.18 -17.34
C GLY A 296 -1.22 23.55 -15.86
N VAL A 297 -0.81 22.59 -15.01
CA VAL A 297 -0.55 22.87 -13.59
C VAL A 297 0.81 23.57 -13.44
N PRO A 298 0.90 24.69 -12.70
CA PRO A 298 2.17 25.38 -12.46
C PRO A 298 3.23 24.44 -11.87
N LYS A 299 4.47 24.54 -12.37
CA LYS A 299 5.58 23.67 -11.99
C LYS A 299 5.84 23.67 -10.49
N GLU A 300 5.69 24.82 -9.84
CA GLU A 300 5.87 25.00 -8.40
C GLU A 300 4.85 24.16 -7.62
N TYR A 301 3.60 24.11 -8.09
CA TYR A 301 2.56 23.30 -7.48
C TYR A 301 2.68 21.81 -7.84
N ALA A 302 3.06 21.47 -9.07
CA ALA A 302 3.28 20.09 -9.50
C ALA A 302 4.46 19.44 -8.74
N SER A 303 5.57 20.17 -8.58
CA SER A 303 6.75 19.74 -7.83
C SER A 303 6.48 19.53 -6.34
N PHE A 304 5.39 20.11 -5.82
CA PHE A 304 4.92 19.89 -4.46
C PHE A 304 3.88 18.76 -4.38
N SER A 305 2.76 18.89 -5.09
CA SER A 305 1.57 18.05 -4.95
C SER A 305 1.81 16.61 -5.41
N VAL A 306 2.64 16.38 -6.42
CA VAL A 306 2.88 15.03 -6.97
C VAL A 306 3.73 14.18 -6.01
N PRO A 307 4.90 14.63 -5.52
CA PRO A 307 5.66 13.88 -4.51
C PRO A 307 4.89 13.71 -3.20
N PHE A 308 4.16 14.75 -2.78
CA PHE A 308 3.36 14.69 -1.57
C PHE A 308 2.23 13.67 -1.70
N GLY A 309 1.49 13.67 -2.81
CA GLY A 309 0.43 12.71 -3.09
C GLY A 309 0.95 11.28 -3.24
N ALA A 310 2.12 11.07 -3.83
CA ALA A 310 2.71 9.74 -4.02
C ALA A 310 2.96 8.98 -2.70
N THR A 311 3.05 9.67 -1.57
CA THR A 311 3.25 9.08 -0.24
C THR A 311 2.05 9.23 0.70
N THR A 312 1.28 10.32 0.58
CA THR A 312 0.17 10.60 1.51
C THR A 312 -1.20 10.25 0.98
N LYS A 313 -1.36 10.11 -0.33
CA LYS A 313 -2.67 9.98 -0.97
C LYS A 313 -2.78 8.66 -1.72
N MET A 314 -3.45 7.71 -1.10
CA MET A 314 -3.49 6.31 -1.53
C MET A 314 -4.90 5.72 -1.48
N ASP A 315 -5.85 6.22 -2.28
CA ASP A 315 -7.26 5.77 -2.22
C ASP A 315 -7.47 4.28 -2.40
N GLY A 316 -6.69 3.65 -3.28
CA GLY A 316 -6.78 2.20 -3.48
C GLY A 316 -6.29 1.43 -2.25
N CYS A 317 -5.03 1.62 -1.86
CA CYS A 317 -4.38 0.78 -0.85
C CYS A 317 -4.54 1.24 0.60
N ALA A 318 -4.88 2.51 0.86
CA ALA A 318 -5.11 3.03 2.19
C ALA A 318 -6.60 3.23 2.53
N ALA A 319 -7.49 3.39 1.53
CA ALA A 319 -8.92 3.57 1.77
C ALA A 319 -9.77 2.34 1.38
N ILE A 320 -9.84 1.99 0.09
CA ILE A 320 -10.70 0.90 -0.39
C ILE A 320 -10.26 -0.46 0.17
N TYR A 321 -8.97 -0.77 0.06
CA TYR A 321 -8.44 -2.09 0.45
C TYR A 321 -8.58 -2.36 1.96
N PRO A 322 -8.18 -1.47 2.89
CA PRO A 322 -8.32 -1.74 4.32
C PRO A 322 -9.78 -1.83 4.77
N ALA A 323 -10.66 -0.99 4.21
CA ALA A 323 -12.10 -1.05 4.48
C ALA A 323 -12.70 -2.41 4.09
N LEU A 324 -12.42 -2.87 2.86
CA LEU A 324 -12.84 -4.19 2.40
C LEU A 324 -12.19 -5.32 3.21
N ALA A 325 -10.89 -5.20 3.52
CA ALA A 325 -10.14 -6.24 4.23
C ALA A 325 -10.67 -6.43 5.66
N ALA A 326 -11.02 -5.35 6.36
CA ALA A 326 -11.62 -5.42 7.68
C ALA A 326 -12.96 -6.17 7.65
N ILE A 327 -13.84 -5.83 6.70
CA ILE A 327 -15.11 -6.53 6.49
C ILE A 327 -14.88 -8.01 6.15
N PHE A 328 -13.97 -8.27 5.22
CA PHE A 328 -13.64 -9.63 4.78
C PHE A 328 -13.17 -10.51 5.94
N ILE A 329 -12.22 -10.03 6.74
CA ILE A 329 -11.69 -10.78 7.89
C ILE A 329 -12.78 -10.99 8.95
N ALA A 330 -13.58 -9.96 9.24
CA ALA A 330 -14.69 -10.10 10.19
C ALA A 330 -15.68 -11.18 9.73
N GLN A 331 -16.04 -11.18 8.45
CA GLN A 331 -16.97 -12.16 7.88
C GLN A 331 -16.39 -13.58 7.81
N ILE A 332 -15.09 -13.73 7.54
CA ILE A 332 -14.43 -15.04 7.53
C ILE A 332 -14.58 -15.72 8.89
N PHE A 333 -14.39 -14.97 9.98
CA PHE A 333 -14.42 -15.53 11.34
C PHE A 333 -15.78 -15.34 12.02
N ASP A 334 -16.83 -15.00 11.27
CA ASP A 334 -18.18 -14.76 11.78
C ASP A 334 -18.25 -13.73 12.93
N VAL A 335 -17.39 -12.71 12.86
CA VAL A 335 -17.37 -11.58 13.80
C VAL A 335 -18.35 -10.53 13.32
N GLN A 336 -19.33 -10.22 14.17
CA GLN A 336 -20.31 -9.17 13.89
C GLN A 336 -19.71 -7.79 14.12
N LEU A 337 -19.72 -6.97 13.07
CA LEU A 337 -19.31 -5.56 13.14
C LEU A 337 -20.51 -4.68 13.46
N GLY A 338 -20.40 -3.89 14.53
CA GLY A 338 -21.33 -2.84 14.87
C GLY A 338 -21.06 -1.55 14.09
N ILE A 339 -21.97 -0.58 14.21
CA ILE A 339 -21.82 0.76 13.59
C ILE A 339 -20.51 1.43 14.07
N GLY A 340 -20.14 1.20 15.33
CA GLY A 340 -18.87 1.67 15.88
C GLY A 340 -17.66 1.13 15.13
N ASP A 341 -17.65 -0.15 14.76
CA ASP A 341 -16.51 -0.73 14.07
C ASP A 341 -16.37 -0.16 12.66
N TYR A 342 -17.48 0.04 11.94
CA TYR A 342 -17.47 0.66 10.61
C TYR A 342 -16.95 2.10 10.64
N LEU A 343 -17.36 2.88 11.63
CA LEU A 343 -16.87 4.24 11.82
C LEU A 343 -15.37 4.25 12.18
N LEU A 344 -14.89 3.26 12.96
CA LEU A 344 -13.47 3.14 13.31
C LEU A 344 -12.64 2.73 12.09
N ILE A 345 -13.12 1.75 11.32
CA ILE A 345 -12.53 1.36 10.03
C ILE A 345 -12.43 2.59 9.13
N ALA A 346 -13.48 3.41 9.06
CA ALA A 346 -13.48 4.60 8.22
C ALA A 346 -12.55 5.71 8.71
N PHE A 347 -12.30 5.81 10.01
CA PHE A 347 -11.38 6.78 10.59
C PHE A 347 -9.92 6.37 10.41
N VAL A 348 -9.63 5.08 10.48
CA VAL A 348 -8.27 4.53 10.36
C VAL A 348 -7.80 4.44 8.89
N SER A 349 -8.75 4.23 7.97
CA SER A 349 -8.51 4.13 6.52
C SER A 349 -8.41 5.51 5.85
#